data_AF-A0A959RXU8-F1
#
_entry.id   AF-A0A959RXU8-F1
#
_cell.length_a   1.000
_cell.length_b   1.000
_cell.length_c   1.000
_cell.angle_alpha   90.00
_cell.angle_beta   90.00
_cell.angle_gamma   90.00
#
_symmetry.space_group_name_H-M   'P 1'
#
loop_
_entity.id
_entity.type
_entity.pdbx_description
1 polymer ?
#
loop_
_entity_poly.entity_id
_entity_poly.type
_entity_poly.pdbx_seq_one_letter_code
_entity_poly.pdbx_strand_id
1 'polypeptide(L)' 'DYVIIHELCHLKEMNHSAKFWKLVNSIVPEYNVYRKELNKIIL' A
#
# COMPACT_ATOMS: atom_id res chain seq x y z
N ASP A 1 -4.31 9.56 -1.12
CA ASP A 1 -4.74 8.74 0.03
C ASP A 1 -3.98 7.42 0.15
N TYR A 2 -3.91 6.58 -0.90
CA TYR A 2 -3.19 5.30 -0.84
C TYR A 2 -1.74 5.39 -0.34
N VAL A 3 -0.93 6.33 -0.85
CA VAL A 3 0.47 6.50 -0.43
C VAL A 3 0.57 6.87 1.06
N ILE A 4 -0.30 7.76 1.55
CA ILE A 4 -0.31 8.13 2.97
C ILE A 4 -0.62 6.90 3.84
N ILE A 5 -1.62 6.11 3.45
CA ILE A 5 -1.99 4.88 4.16
C ILE A 5 -0.85 3.84 4.09
N HIS A 6 -0.16 3.74 2.95
CA HIS A 6 1.02 2.90 2.78
C HIS A 6 2.11 3.26 3.79
N GLU A 7 2.48 4.55 3.88
CA GLU A 7 3.50 5.01 4.83
C GLU A 7 3.05 4.83 6.30
N LEU A 8 1.77 5.05 6.60
CA LEU A 8 1.24 4.80 7.95
C LEU A 8 1.27 3.32 8.33
N CYS A 9 1.08 2.40 7.37
CA CYS A 9 1.19 0.97 7.63
C CYS A 9 2.63 0.57 8.02
N HIS A 10 3.64 1.30 7.54
CA HIS A 10 5.04 1.05 7.92
C HIS A 10 5.33 1.30 9.41
N LEU A 11 4.49 2.08 10.11
CA LEU A 11 4.58 2.24 11.55
C LEU A 11 4.29 0.94 12.34
N LYS A 12 3.61 -0.04 11.73
CA LYS A 12 3.31 -1.35 12.31
C LYS A 12 4.07 -2.49 11.65
N GLU A 13 4.25 -2.42 10.33
CA GLU A 13 4.89 -3.47 9.54
C GLU A 13 5.94 -2.82 8.62
N MET A 14 7.21 -2.81 9.05
CA MET A 14 8.26 -2.05 8.36
C MET A 14 8.56 -2.56 6.94
N ASN A 15 8.39 -3.86 6.69
CA ASN A 15 8.65 -4.47 5.39
C ASN A 15 7.33 -4.74 4.64
N HIS A 16 7.37 -4.73 3.30
CA HIS A 16 6.24 -5.11 2.42
C HIS A 16 5.92 -6.62 2.44
N SER A 17 5.83 -7.20 3.64
CA SER A 17 5.49 -8.60 3.91
C SER A 17 4.01 -8.89 3.61
N ALA A 18 3.62 -10.17 3.67
CA ALA A 18 2.21 -10.54 3.55
C ALA A 18 1.32 -9.88 4.63
N LYS A 19 1.86 -9.64 5.84
CA LYS A 19 1.14 -8.95 6.91
C LYS A 19 0.94 -7.48 6.60
N PHE A 20 1.95 -6.81 6.04
CA PHE A 20 1.83 -5.44 5.56
C PHE A 20 0.72 -5.31 4.52
N TRP A 21 0.73 -6.15 3.49
CA TRP A 21 -0.29 -6.09 2.44
C TRP A 21 -1.69 -6.44 2.95
N LYS A 22 -1.79 -7.35 3.92
CA LYS A 22 -3.06 -7.62 4.61
C LYS A 22 -3.56 -6.38 5.37
N LEU A 23 -2.67 -5.65 6.04
CA LEU A 23 -3.01 -4.41 6.75
C LEU A 23 -3.46 -3.32 5.79
N VAL A 24 -2.70 -3.07 4.72
CA VAL A 24 -3.07 -2.12 3.66
C VAL A 24 -4.45 -2.48 3.07
N ASN A 25 -4.68 -3.75 2.72
CA ASN A 25 -5.95 -4.22 2.14
C ASN A 25 -7.14 -4.05 3.09
N SER A 26 -6.93 -4.10 4.41
CA SER A 26 -8.00 -3.90 5.39
C SER A 26 -8.49 -2.45 5.47
N ILE A 27 -7.69 -1.49 5.00
CA ILE A 27 -8.00 -0.06 5.03
C ILE A 27 -8.36 0.44 3.61
N VAL A 28 -7.64 -0.04 2.60
CA VAL A 28 -7.84 0.28 1.18
C VAL A 28 -7.89 -1.02 0.38
N PRO A 29 -9.07 -1.64 0.23
CA PRO A 29 -9.23 -2.89 -0.53
C PRO A 29 -8.77 -2.77 -1.99
N GLU A 30 -8.91 -1.59 -2.59
CA GLU A 30 -8.55 -1.31 -3.98
C GLU A 30 -7.07 -0.92 -4.17
N TYR A 31 -6.21 -1.11 -3.16
CA TYR A 31 -4.81 -0.65 -3.19
C TYR A 31 -4.02 -1.11 -4.42
N ASN A 32 -4.35 -2.30 -4.95
CA ASN A 32 -3.71 -2.85 -6.15
C ASN A 32 -3.94 -1.98 -7.39
N VAL A 33 -5.10 -1.33 -7.52
CA VAL A 33 -5.40 -0.42 -8.62
C VAL A 33 -4.51 0.82 -8.51
N TYR A 34 -4.46 1.45 -7.34
CA TYR A 34 -3.62 2.63 -7.10
C TYR A 34 -2.13 2.32 -7.28
N ARG A 35 -1.67 1.16 -6.79
CA ARG A 35 -0.28 0.71 -6.99
C ARG A 35 0.04 0.53 -8.47
N LYS A 36 -0.87 -0.06 -9.25
CA LYS A 36 -0.70 -0.23 -10.70
C LYS A 36 -0.62 1.11 -11.42
N GLU A 37 -1.48 2.08 -11.07
CA GLU A 37 -1.43 3.42 -11.66
C GLU A 37 -0.15 4.17 -11.30
N LEU A 38 0.31 4.10 -10.04
CA LEU A 38 1.59 4.68 -9.62
C LEU A 38 2.78 4.12 -10.41
N ASN A 39 2.82 2.80 -10.61
CA ASN A 39 3.88 2.16 -11.38
C ASN A 39 3.92 2.58 -12.86
N LYS A 40 2.82 3.10 -13.43
CA LYS A 40 2.82 3.62 -14.82
C LYS A 40 3.38 5.03 -14.93
N ILE A 41 3.35 5.80 -13.83
CA ILE A 41 3.82 7.19 -13.79
C ILE A 41 5.34 7.23 -13.61
N ILE A 42 5.90 6.24 -12.93
CA ILE A 42 7.35 6.03 -12.81
C ILE A 42 7.80 5.25 -14.05
N LEU A 43 7.93 5.95 -15.19
CA LEU A 43 8.67 5.51 -16.38
C LEU A 43 10.13 5.98 -16.28
#